data_AF-A0A7J4PDG7-F1
#
_entry.id   AF-A0A7J4PDG7-F1
#
_cell.length_a   1.000
_cell.length_b   1.000
_cell.length_c   1.000
_cell.angle_alpha   90.00
_cell.angle_beta   90.00
_cell.angle_gamma   90.00
#
_symmetry.space_group_name_H-M   'P 1'
#
loop_
_entity.id
_entity.type
_entity.pdbx_description
1 polymer ?
#
loop_
_entity_poly.entity_id
_entity_poly.type
_entity_poly.pdbx_seq_one_letter_code
_entity_poly.pdbx_strand_id
1 'polypeptide(L)'
;MKKEKLFKIGVLLLLVFLSLPCLANQSKGWEEDLAKKIAIATDYRDRNVKKFASHLADEFERDDELEQVRLIYKHLENRWTYRKDPQGYQHFAKASEMVDRGLAGDSDDFAIAIASLFRAMGKPARIAVAYKGDKIKHIYAEVFLPKEALKPYMKGYPSSIWWDWDQSGGWVNLDYLSGGVGGPFRGGDEVMFVSLDGGWWLVSRQEEW
;
A
#
# COMPACT_ATOMS: atom_id res chain seq x y z
N MET A 1 35.29 -8.24 -57.13
CA MET A 1 34.25 -8.71 -58.07
C MET A 1 33.61 -9.98 -57.52
N LYS A 2 32.28 -9.93 -57.33
CA LYS A 2 31.30 -10.99 -57.00
C LYS A 2 31.81 -12.34 -56.48
N LYS A 3 31.35 -12.72 -55.28
CA LYS A 3 31.08 -14.13 -54.96
C LYS A 3 29.59 -14.31 -54.68
N GLU A 4 29.06 -15.30 -55.37
CA GLU A 4 27.66 -15.65 -55.53
C GLU A 4 27.10 -16.36 -54.29
N LYS A 5 25.77 -16.28 -54.17
CA LYS A 5 24.93 -16.99 -53.21
C LYS A 5 25.02 -18.51 -53.40
N LEU A 6 24.99 -19.24 -52.28
CA LEU A 6 24.38 -20.58 -52.25
C LEU A 6 23.63 -20.79 -50.94
N PHE A 7 22.35 -21.09 -51.10
CA PHE A 7 21.34 -21.35 -50.09
C PHE A 7 21.44 -22.83 -49.66
N LYS A 8 21.40 -23.15 -48.36
CA LYS A 8 20.88 -24.43 -47.86
C LYS A 8 20.44 -24.33 -46.40
N ILE A 9 19.24 -24.87 -46.20
CA ILE A 9 18.38 -24.93 -45.03
C ILE A 9 18.99 -25.79 -43.91
N GLY A 10 18.74 -25.38 -42.66
CA GLY A 10 18.67 -26.30 -41.51
C GLY A 10 19.70 -26.03 -40.42
N VAL A 11 19.28 -25.44 -39.30
CA VAL A 11 19.06 -26.15 -38.02
C VAL A 11 18.13 -25.28 -37.17
N LEU A 12 17.04 -25.90 -36.78
CA LEU A 12 16.04 -25.47 -35.81
C LEU A 12 16.72 -25.20 -34.46
N LEU A 13 16.97 -23.93 -34.12
CA LEU A 13 17.31 -23.55 -32.75
C LEU A 13 16.01 -23.51 -31.94
N LEU A 14 15.62 -24.69 -31.48
CA LEU A 14 14.64 -24.87 -30.43
C LEU A 14 15.26 -24.27 -29.15
N LEU A 15 15.09 -22.96 -28.94
CA LEU A 15 15.24 -22.39 -27.62
C LEU A 15 14.08 -22.94 -26.80
N VAL A 16 14.35 -24.09 -26.17
CA VAL A 16 13.60 -24.54 -25.01
C VAL A 16 13.61 -23.33 -24.07
N PHE A 17 12.47 -22.65 -23.97
CA PHE A 17 12.13 -21.88 -22.78
C PHE A 17 12.10 -22.93 -21.67
N LEU A 18 13.27 -23.25 -21.13
CA LEU A 18 13.39 -23.73 -19.77
C LEU A 18 12.78 -22.60 -18.99
N SER A 19 11.51 -22.79 -18.63
CA SER A 19 10.84 -22.07 -17.58
C SER A 19 11.87 -21.90 -16.47
N LEU A 20 12.46 -20.70 -16.39
CA LEU A 20 12.91 -20.21 -15.12
C LEU A 20 11.69 -20.47 -14.23
N PRO A 21 11.80 -21.32 -13.19
CA PRO A 21 10.85 -21.17 -12.13
C PRO A 21 11.06 -19.72 -11.70
N CYS A 22 10.15 -18.85 -12.15
CA CYS A 22 9.75 -17.74 -11.34
C CYS A 22 9.67 -18.36 -9.96
N LEU A 23 10.60 -17.98 -9.08
CA LEU A 23 10.51 -18.23 -7.66
C LEU A 23 9.28 -17.43 -7.23
N ALA A 24 8.10 -17.93 -7.61
CA ALA A 24 6.86 -17.72 -6.93
C ALA A 24 7.17 -18.29 -5.56
N ASN A 25 7.64 -17.39 -4.69
CA ASN A 25 7.78 -17.62 -3.27
C ASN A 25 6.44 -18.23 -2.87
N GLN A 26 6.44 -19.53 -2.60
CA GLN A 26 5.21 -20.26 -2.28
C GLN A 26 4.68 -19.60 -1.01
N SER A 27 3.64 -18.77 -1.15
CA SER A 27 2.95 -18.15 -0.03
C SER A 27 2.66 -19.22 1.00
N LYS A 28 3.00 -18.98 2.26
CA LYS A 28 2.79 -19.93 3.36
C LYS A 28 1.30 -20.06 3.74
N GLY A 29 0.39 -19.63 2.87
CA GLY A 29 -1.08 -19.71 2.99
C GLY A 29 -1.69 -18.66 3.91
N TRP A 30 -0.98 -18.25 4.96
CA TRP A 30 -1.46 -17.24 5.89
C TRP A 30 -1.42 -15.82 5.31
N GLU A 31 -0.49 -15.53 4.39
CA GLU A 31 -0.39 -14.23 3.71
C GLU A 31 -1.64 -13.95 2.89
N GLU A 32 -2.11 -14.94 2.14
CA GLU A 32 -3.32 -14.81 1.32
C GLU A 32 -4.59 -14.68 2.17
N ASP A 33 -4.70 -15.46 3.25
CA ASP A 33 -5.82 -15.33 4.20
C ASP A 33 -5.85 -13.95 4.87
N LEU A 34 -4.68 -13.46 5.30
CA LEU A 34 -4.54 -12.13 5.87
C LEU A 34 -4.90 -11.03 4.86
N ALA A 35 -4.36 -11.11 3.63
CA ALA A 35 -4.65 -10.15 2.58
C ALA A 35 -6.15 -10.10 2.26
N LYS A 36 -6.84 -11.25 2.23
CA LYS A 36 -8.30 -11.33 2.05
C LYS A 36 -9.04 -10.66 3.20
N LYS A 37 -8.66 -10.92 4.45
CA LYS A 37 -9.28 -10.30 5.64
C LYS A 37 -9.15 -8.77 5.61
N ILE A 38 -7.94 -8.28 5.32
CA ILE A 38 -7.67 -6.84 5.18
C ILE A 38 -8.50 -6.25 4.03
N ALA A 39 -8.49 -6.86 2.85
CA ALA A 39 -9.24 -6.37 1.70
C ALA A 39 -10.76 -6.31 1.97
N ILE A 40 -11.32 -7.33 2.65
CA ILE A 40 -12.72 -7.32 3.09
C ILE A 40 -12.99 -6.16 4.06
N ALA A 41 -12.09 -5.91 5.01
CA ALA A 41 -12.24 -4.86 6.01
C ALA A 41 -12.16 -3.45 5.39
N THR A 42 -11.46 -3.28 4.27
CA THR A 42 -11.35 -1.96 3.63
C THR A 42 -12.67 -1.42 3.09
N ASP A 43 -13.54 -2.30 2.56
CA ASP A 43 -14.90 -2.01 2.09
C ASP A 43 -15.15 -0.61 1.47
N TYR A 44 -14.16 -0.05 0.75
CA TYR A 44 -14.10 1.35 0.32
C TYR A 44 -15.21 1.77 -0.67
N ARG A 45 -15.95 0.79 -1.19
CA ARG A 45 -17.11 1.00 -2.07
C ARG A 45 -18.41 1.21 -1.30
N ASP A 46 -18.41 0.99 0.01
CA ASP A 46 -19.55 1.22 0.88
C ASP A 46 -20.04 2.69 0.79
N ARG A 47 -21.35 2.89 0.91
CA ARG A 47 -21.97 4.21 0.74
C ARG A 47 -21.50 5.20 1.80
N ASN A 48 -21.37 4.78 3.06
CA ASN A 48 -20.98 5.65 4.15
C ASN A 48 -19.51 6.03 4.03
N VAL A 49 -18.65 5.08 3.64
CA VAL A 49 -17.24 5.36 3.34
C VAL A 49 -17.11 6.36 2.20
N LYS A 50 -17.81 6.14 1.07
CA LYS A 50 -17.76 7.08 -0.07
C LYS A 50 -18.30 8.46 0.27
N LYS A 51 -19.37 8.54 1.06
CA LYS A 51 -19.95 9.82 1.50
C LYS A 51 -18.97 10.59 2.39
N PHE A 52 -18.35 9.90 3.36
CA PHE A 52 -17.39 10.52 4.26
C PHE A 52 -16.11 10.94 3.51
N ALA A 53 -15.62 10.09 2.62
CA ALA A 53 -14.51 10.40 1.74
C ALA A 53 -14.78 11.64 0.86
N SER A 54 -15.97 11.74 0.26
CA SER A 54 -16.37 12.92 -0.51
C SER A 54 -16.36 14.18 0.34
N HIS A 55 -16.93 14.12 1.56
CA HIS A 55 -16.93 15.26 2.47
C HIS A 55 -15.52 15.73 2.84
N LEU A 56 -14.62 14.79 3.11
CA LEU A 56 -13.21 15.09 3.39
C LEU A 56 -12.50 15.70 2.17
N ALA A 57 -12.77 15.19 0.96
CA ALA A 57 -12.19 15.74 -0.26
C ALA A 57 -12.62 17.19 -0.50
N ASP A 58 -13.90 17.50 -0.25
CA ASP A 58 -14.44 18.86 -0.37
C ASP A 58 -13.91 19.78 0.73
N GLU A 59 -13.87 19.32 1.99
CA GLU A 59 -13.41 20.12 3.14
C GLU A 59 -11.92 20.49 3.04
N PHE A 60 -11.10 19.55 2.56
CA PHE A 60 -9.65 19.71 2.46
C PHE A 60 -9.17 19.84 1.01
N GLU A 61 -9.99 20.40 0.11
CA GLU A 61 -9.60 20.66 -1.28
C GLU A 61 -8.35 21.55 -1.33
N ARG A 62 -7.29 21.09 -2.02
CA ARG A 62 -6.04 21.82 -2.22
C ARG A 62 -5.49 21.55 -3.60
N ASP A 63 -4.79 22.53 -4.17
CA ASP A 63 -3.98 22.35 -5.37
C ASP A 63 -2.78 21.43 -5.11
N ASP A 64 -2.26 21.44 -3.89
CA ASP A 64 -1.18 20.56 -3.44
C ASP A 64 -1.75 19.25 -2.87
N GLU A 65 -1.60 18.17 -3.63
CA GLU A 65 -2.10 16.84 -3.24
C GLU A 65 -1.46 16.30 -1.95
N LEU A 66 -0.17 16.56 -1.71
CA LEU A 66 0.48 16.09 -0.49
C LEU A 66 -0.05 16.86 0.72
N GLU A 67 -0.29 18.15 0.58
CA GLU A 67 -0.90 18.95 1.64
C GLU A 67 -2.34 18.52 1.93
N GLN A 68 -3.15 18.20 0.91
CA GLN A 68 -4.47 17.60 1.12
C GLN A 68 -4.37 16.29 1.90
N VAL A 69 -3.43 15.40 1.53
CA VAL A 69 -3.19 14.15 2.25
C VAL A 69 -2.82 14.41 3.71
N ARG A 70 -1.93 15.39 3.99
CA ARG A 70 -1.54 15.79 5.35
C ARG A 70 -2.72 16.28 6.18
N LEU A 71 -3.55 17.14 5.61
CA LEU A 71 -4.70 17.71 6.31
C LEU A 71 -5.74 16.62 6.65
N ILE A 72 -6.04 15.74 5.70
CA ILE A 72 -6.95 14.61 5.91
C ILE A 72 -6.39 13.65 6.98
N TYR A 73 -5.12 13.26 6.85
CA TYR A 73 -4.45 12.44 7.85
C TYR A 73 -4.55 13.08 9.24
N LYS A 74 -4.22 14.38 9.35
CA LYS A 74 -4.22 15.10 10.62
C LYS A 74 -5.62 15.21 11.22
N HIS A 75 -6.63 15.41 10.40
CA HIS A 75 -8.02 15.44 10.82
C HIS A 75 -8.51 14.08 11.33
N LEU A 76 -8.10 12.98 10.71
CA LEU A 76 -8.39 11.63 11.21
C LEU A 76 -7.61 11.36 12.50
N GLU A 77 -6.31 11.62 12.53
CA GLU A 77 -5.43 11.42 13.68
C GLU A 77 -5.96 12.17 14.92
N ASN A 78 -6.32 13.44 14.77
CA ASN A 78 -6.82 14.27 15.89
C ASN A 78 -8.16 13.80 16.46
N ARG A 79 -8.95 13.06 15.68
CA ARG A 79 -10.25 12.50 16.10
C ARG A 79 -10.14 11.02 16.47
N TRP A 80 -8.99 10.40 16.24
CA TRP A 80 -8.82 8.97 16.45
C TRP A 80 -8.75 8.63 17.93
N THR A 81 -9.57 7.70 18.38
CA THR A 81 -9.47 7.14 19.73
C THR A 81 -8.71 5.82 19.67
N TYR A 82 -7.44 5.84 20.08
CA TYR A 82 -6.61 4.64 20.05
C TYR A 82 -7.13 3.57 21.01
N ARG A 83 -7.40 2.37 20.50
CA ARG A 83 -7.90 1.21 21.26
C ARG A 83 -7.21 -0.04 20.77
N LYS A 84 -6.41 -0.65 21.64
CA LYS A 84 -5.72 -1.89 21.33
C LYS A 84 -6.68 -3.07 21.35
N ASP A 85 -6.51 -3.98 20.41
CA ASP A 85 -7.20 -5.26 20.42
C ASP A 85 -6.97 -6.07 21.70
N PRO A 86 -7.95 -6.92 22.10
CA PRO A 86 -7.76 -7.90 23.16
C PRO A 86 -6.56 -8.81 22.88
N GLN A 87 -5.80 -9.14 23.92
CA GLN A 87 -4.60 -9.96 23.77
C GLN A 87 -4.93 -11.32 23.13
N GLY A 88 -4.21 -11.63 22.03
CA GLY A 88 -4.36 -12.91 21.32
C GLY A 88 -5.45 -12.93 20.26
N TYR A 89 -6.12 -11.80 20.01
CA TYR A 89 -7.09 -11.64 18.93
C TYR A 89 -6.69 -10.44 18.08
N GLN A 90 -6.62 -10.63 16.77
CA GLN A 90 -6.47 -9.53 15.81
C GLN A 90 -7.82 -9.33 15.12
N HIS A 91 -8.38 -8.15 15.27
CA HIS A 91 -9.61 -7.74 14.64
C HIS A 91 -9.32 -6.66 13.60
N PHE A 92 -9.79 -6.87 12.37
CA PHE A 92 -9.76 -5.83 11.35
C PHE A 92 -11.14 -5.19 11.28
N ALA A 93 -11.31 -4.04 11.91
CA ALA A 93 -12.57 -3.30 11.84
C ALA A 93 -12.83 -2.84 10.41
N LYS A 94 -14.10 -2.88 9.99
CA LYS A 94 -14.47 -2.40 8.66
C LYS A 94 -14.39 -0.89 8.56
N ALA A 95 -13.98 -0.35 7.41
CA ALA A 95 -13.95 1.10 7.22
C ALA A 95 -15.34 1.72 7.37
N SER A 96 -16.39 1.05 6.89
CA SER A 96 -17.77 1.47 7.13
C SER A 96 -18.13 1.56 8.62
N GLU A 97 -17.74 0.58 9.43
CA GLU A 97 -17.99 0.56 10.87
C GLU A 97 -17.25 1.72 11.57
N MET A 98 -16.01 2.01 11.16
CA MET A 98 -15.21 3.09 11.74
C MET A 98 -15.79 4.47 11.44
N VAL A 99 -16.25 4.68 10.20
CA VAL A 99 -16.90 5.91 9.76
C VAL A 99 -18.23 6.13 10.50
N ASP A 100 -18.99 5.05 10.75
CA ASP A 100 -20.30 5.15 11.40
C ASP A 100 -20.23 5.24 12.93
N ARG A 101 -19.23 4.61 13.57
CA ARG A 101 -19.23 4.35 15.02
C ARG A 101 -18.15 5.08 15.83
N GLY A 102 -17.27 5.84 15.17
CA GLY A 102 -16.50 6.89 15.84
C GLY A 102 -14.98 6.76 15.82
N LEU A 103 -14.39 6.47 14.66
CA LEU A 103 -12.94 6.62 14.40
C LEU A 103 -12.05 6.13 15.56
N ALA A 104 -12.13 4.84 15.87
CA ALA A 104 -11.43 4.24 16.98
C ALA A 104 -10.92 2.85 16.61
N GLY A 105 -9.78 2.48 17.17
CA GLY A 105 -9.06 1.24 16.85
C GLY A 105 -7.57 1.39 17.09
N ASP A 106 -6.78 0.40 16.74
CA ASP A 106 -5.32 0.48 16.78
C ASP A 106 -4.73 0.76 15.39
N SER A 107 -3.49 0.34 15.14
CA SER A 107 -2.73 0.74 13.95
C SER A 107 -3.29 0.19 12.64
N ASP A 108 -3.74 -1.07 12.62
CA ASP A 108 -4.33 -1.67 11.42
C ASP A 108 -5.72 -1.13 11.14
N ASP A 109 -6.53 -0.88 12.17
CA ASP A 109 -7.82 -0.21 12.00
C ASP A 109 -7.64 1.19 11.39
N PHE A 110 -6.68 1.98 11.89
CA PHE A 110 -6.37 3.28 11.31
C PHE A 110 -5.90 3.14 9.85
N ALA A 111 -5.02 2.18 9.56
CA ALA A 111 -4.53 1.90 8.22
C ALA A 111 -5.67 1.55 7.26
N ILE A 112 -6.57 0.66 7.68
CA ILE A 112 -7.76 0.25 6.93
C ILE A 112 -8.65 1.48 6.68
N ALA A 113 -8.95 2.29 7.70
CA ALA A 113 -9.78 3.47 7.54
C ALA A 113 -9.19 4.45 6.52
N ILE A 114 -7.94 4.87 6.71
CA ILE A 114 -7.35 5.93 5.90
C ILE A 114 -7.09 5.50 4.45
N ALA A 115 -6.64 4.25 4.23
CA ALA A 115 -6.46 3.72 2.89
C ALA A 115 -7.81 3.65 2.13
N SER A 116 -8.86 3.23 2.83
CA SER A 116 -10.20 3.10 2.24
C SER A 116 -10.80 4.44 1.86
N LEU A 117 -10.58 5.47 2.68
CA LEU A 117 -11.03 6.83 2.37
C LEU A 117 -10.29 7.38 1.15
N PHE A 118 -8.95 7.28 1.09
CA PHE A 118 -8.21 7.72 -0.09
C PHE A 118 -8.59 6.94 -1.36
N ARG A 119 -8.82 5.62 -1.23
CA ARG A 119 -9.29 4.81 -2.35
C ARG A 119 -10.68 5.23 -2.84
N ALA A 120 -11.58 5.55 -1.92
CA ALA A 120 -12.91 6.07 -2.24
C ALA A 120 -12.88 7.45 -2.92
N MET A 121 -11.87 8.29 -2.62
CA MET A 121 -11.58 9.55 -3.33
C MET A 121 -10.94 9.35 -4.71
N GLY A 122 -10.61 8.11 -5.08
CA GLY A 122 -9.95 7.80 -6.35
C GLY A 122 -8.42 7.85 -6.31
N LYS A 123 -7.80 8.08 -5.15
CA LYS A 123 -6.34 7.99 -5.00
C LYS A 123 -5.92 6.53 -4.81
N PRO A 124 -4.87 6.03 -5.49
CA PRO A 124 -4.38 4.69 -5.23
C PRO A 124 -3.84 4.60 -3.80
N ALA A 125 -4.27 3.57 -3.07
CA ALA A 125 -3.85 3.31 -1.70
C ALA A 125 -3.60 1.82 -1.53
N ARG A 126 -2.73 1.47 -0.57
CA ARG A 126 -2.42 0.08 -0.22
C ARG A 126 -2.16 -0.06 1.27
N ILE A 127 -2.23 -1.28 1.76
CA ILE A 127 -1.85 -1.65 3.13
C ILE A 127 -0.47 -2.31 3.09
N ALA A 128 0.43 -1.86 3.94
CA ALA A 128 1.73 -2.45 4.17
C ALA A 128 1.70 -3.25 5.47
N VAL A 129 1.95 -4.55 5.37
CA VAL A 129 2.02 -5.48 6.49
C VAL A 129 3.48 -5.84 6.71
N ALA A 130 4.08 -5.32 7.77
CA ALA A 130 5.44 -5.67 8.14
C ALA A 130 5.44 -6.86 9.10
N TYR A 131 6.20 -7.90 8.78
CA TYR A 131 6.18 -9.16 9.53
C TYR A 131 7.58 -9.76 9.70
N LYS A 132 7.69 -10.75 10.59
CA LYS A 132 8.91 -11.56 10.79
C LYS A 132 8.50 -13.01 10.99
N GLY A 133 8.82 -13.87 10.02
CA GLY A 133 8.32 -15.24 10.00
C GLY A 133 6.82 -15.26 9.76
N ASP A 134 6.05 -15.82 10.71
CA ASP A 134 4.57 -15.84 10.72
C ASP A 134 3.96 -14.77 11.64
N LYS A 135 4.79 -13.87 12.20
CA LYS A 135 4.35 -12.86 13.17
C LYS A 135 4.24 -11.49 12.52
N ILE A 136 3.02 -10.97 12.47
CA ILE A 136 2.74 -9.58 12.13
C ILE A 136 3.39 -8.69 13.20
N LYS A 137 4.15 -7.69 12.76
CA LYS A 137 4.82 -6.72 13.62
C LYS A 137 4.15 -5.37 13.60
N HIS A 138 3.70 -4.94 12.43
CA HIS A 138 3.07 -3.65 12.22
C HIS A 138 2.25 -3.65 10.94
N ILE A 139 1.18 -2.87 10.91
CA ILE A 139 0.36 -2.65 9.72
C ILE A 139 0.13 -1.15 9.59
N TYR A 140 0.33 -0.63 8.39
CA TYR A 140 0.13 0.78 8.07
C TYR A 140 -0.38 0.94 6.64
N ALA A 141 -0.86 2.14 6.32
CA ALA A 141 -1.34 2.47 4.99
C ALA A 141 -0.30 3.29 4.23
N GLU A 142 -0.42 3.25 2.91
CA GLU A 142 0.29 4.14 2.01
C GLU A 142 -0.66 4.67 0.93
N VAL A 143 -0.41 5.90 0.49
CA VAL A 143 -1.11 6.52 -0.63
C VAL A 143 -0.12 6.88 -1.72
N PHE A 144 -0.45 6.56 -2.97
CA PHE A 144 0.38 6.93 -4.10
C PHE A 144 0.11 8.37 -4.51
N LEU A 145 1.18 9.15 -4.69
CA LEU A 145 1.13 10.49 -5.26
C LEU A 145 2.06 10.58 -6.48
N PRO A 146 1.64 11.31 -7.53
CA PRO A 146 2.49 11.53 -8.70
C PRO A 146 3.75 12.31 -8.31
N LYS A 147 4.83 12.11 -9.07
CA LYS A 147 6.12 12.75 -8.83
C LYS A 147 6.02 14.27 -8.73
N GLU A 148 5.14 14.88 -9.52
CA GLU A 148 4.89 16.32 -9.55
C GLU A 148 4.40 16.84 -8.20
N ALA A 149 3.51 16.11 -7.52
CA ALA A 149 3.03 16.45 -6.19
C ALA A 149 4.13 16.29 -5.12
N LEU A 150 5.07 15.36 -5.32
CA LEU A 150 6.15 15.08 -4.38
C LEU A 150 7.39 15.95 -4.58
N LYS A 151 7.60 16.47 -5.80
CA LYS A 151 8.80 17.22 -6.20
C LYS A 151 9.17 18.38 -5.26
N PRO A 152 8.22 19.20 -4.75
CA PRO A 152 8.55 20.27 -3.80
C PRO A 152 9.14 19.74 -2.47
N TYR A 153 8.84 18.50 -2.11
CA TYR A 153 9.10 17.89 -0.81
C TYR A 153 10.22 16.86 -0.81
N MET A 154 10.81 16.53 -1.98
CA MET A 154 11.84 15.49 -2.12
C MET A 154 13.08 15.69 -1.22
N LYS A 155 13.40 16.93 -0.83
CA LYS A 155 14.51 17.21 0.10
C LYS A 155 14.23 16.79 1.55
N GLY A 156 12.96 16.66 1.94
CA GLY A 156 12.54 16.33 3.32
C GLY A 156 12.01 14.92 3.53
N TYR A 157 11.75 14.16 2.45
CA TYR A 157 11.10 12.83 2.49
C TYR A 157 11.86 11.67 1.80
N PRO A 158 13.17 11.74 1.50
CA PRO A 158 13.77 10.73 0.63
C PRO A 158 13.73 9.30 1.20
N SER A 159 13.73 9.14 2.53
CA SER A 159 13.73 7.82 3.19
C SER A 159 12.34 7.27 3.56
N SER A 160 11.28 8.06 3.38
CA SER A 160 9.91 7.71 3.79
C SER A 160 8.91 7.65 2.63
N ILE A 161 9.41 7.82 1.40
CA ILE A 161 8.66 7.61 0.17
C ILE A 161 9.23 6.36 -0.48
N TRP A 162 8.36 5.37 -0.74
CA TRP A 162 8.72 4.24 -1.58
C TRP A 162 8.39 4.58 -3.03
N TRP A 163 9.41 4.84 -3.83
CA TRP A 163 9.24 5.19 -5.24
C TRP A 163 8.72 3.99 -6.03
N ASP A 164 7.78 4.26 -6.94
CA ASP A 164 7.33 3.23 -7.87
C ASP A 164 8.44 2.86 -8.87
N TRP A 165 8.34 1.68 -9.46
CA TRP A 165 9.40 1.09 -10.27
C TRP A 165 9.76 1.92 -11.51
N ASP A 166 8.82 2.69 -12.05
CA ASP A 166 9.00 3.58 -13.20
C ASP A 166 9.27 5.05 -12.80
N GLN A 167 9.34 5.33 -11.50
CA GLN A 167 9.46 6.68 -10.93
C GLN A 167 8.36 7.67 -11.35
N SER A 168 7.18 7.18 -11.76
CA SER A 168 6.00 8.01 -12.04
C SER A 168 5.46 8.72 -10.80
N GLY A 169 5.75 8.16 -9.62
CA GLY A 169 5.37 8.74 -8.34
C GLY A 169 5.90 7.93 -7.17
N GLY A 170 5.37 8.21 -5.99
CA GLY A 170 5.82 7.60 -4.75
C GLY A 170 4.67 7.26 -3.82
N TRP A 171 4.84 6.15 -3.12
CA TRP A 171 3.98 5.72 -2.04
C TRP A 171 4.39 6.43 -0.75
N VAL A 172 3.50 7.28 -0.26
CA VAL A 172 3.69 8.09 0.93
C VAL A 172 3.15 7.32 2.13
N ASN A 173 4.01 7.12 3.14
CA ASN A 173 3.66 6.45 4.38
C ASN A 173 2.58 7.22 5.17
N LEU A 174 1.54 6.51 5.62
CA LEU A 174 0.45 7.01 6.46
C LEU A 174 0.36 6.27 7.81
N ASP A 175 1.48 5.75 8.29
CA ASP A 175 1.59 5.07 9.59
C ASP A 175 1.19 6.00 10.74
N TYR A 176 0.14 5.62 11.47
CA TYR A 176 -0.34 6.31 12.65
C TYR A 176 0.76 6.53 13.71
N LEU A 177 1.72 5.61 13.79
CA LEU A 177 2.80 5.67 14.77
C LEU A 177 4.04 6.42 14.27
N SER A 178 4.11 6.83 13.00
CA SER A 178 5.31 7.45 12.43
C SER A 178 5.45 8.95 12.73
N GLY A 179 4.49 9.55 13.45
CA GLY A 179 4.51 10.96 13.82
C GLY A 179 4.05 11.91 12.72
N GLY A 180 3.33 11.39 11.71
CA GLY A 180 2.75 12.16 10.61
C GLY A 180 2.98 11.53 9.24
N VAL A 181 2.34 12.14 8.23
CA VAL A 181 2.44 11.75 6.81
C VAL A 181 3.89 11.78 6.33
N GLY A 182 4.31 10.67 5.72
CA GLY A 182 5.67 10.42 5.25
C GLY A 182 6.67 10.31 6.39
N GLY A 183 6.25 9.85 7.57
CA GLY A 183 7.17 9.46 8.63
C GLY A 183 7.95 8.18 8.26
N PRO A 184 8.96 7.80 9.07
CA PRO A 184 9.82 6.66 8.77
C PRO A 184 9.04 5.34 8.70
N PHE A 185 9.41 4.47 7.76
CA PHE A 185 8.86 3.12 7.67
C PHE A 185 9.22 2.31 8.93
N ARG A 186 8.20 1.76 9.59
CA ARG A 186 8.36 0.90 10.77
C ARG A 186 8.02 -0.54 10.42
N GLY A 187 8.82 -1.50 10.89
CA GLY A 187 8.41 -2.90 10.91
C GLY A 187 9.51 -3.93 10.66
N GLY A 188 9.12 -5.20 10.51
CA GLY A 188 9.97 -6.40 10.50
C GLY A 188 10.90 -6.62 9.31
N ASP A 189 11.34 -7.87 9.16
CA ASP A 189 12.36 -8.26 8.18
C ASP A 189 11.80 -8.24 6.73
N GLU A 190 10.49 -8.41 6.58
CA GLU A 190 9.77 -8.48 5.32
C GLU A 190 8.52 -7.60 5.35
N VAL A 191 8.09 -7.13 4.17
CA VAL A 191 6.85 -6.35 3.99
C VAL A 191 6.00 -7.00 2.91
N MET A 192 4.73 -7.23 3.21
CA MET A 192 3.70 -7.59 2.24
C MET A 192 2.85 -6.36 1.94
N PHE A 193 2.67 -6.05 0.66
CA PHE A 193 1.72 -5.04 0.23
C PHE A 193 0.40 -5.69 -0.18
N VAL A 194 -0.70 -5.16 0.33
CA VAL A 194 -2.06 -5.63 0.05
C VAL A 194 -2.81 -4.51 -0.66
N SER A 195 -3.25 -4.78 -1.88
CA SER A 195 -4.22 -3.97 -2.61
C SER A 195 -5.59 -4.09 -1.95
N LEU A 196 -6.35 -2.99 -1.93
CA LEU A 196 -7.71 -2.96 -1.41
C LEU A 196 -8.70 -3.81 -2.23
N ASP A 197 -8.30 -4.26 -3.43
CA ASP A 197 -9.05 -5.20 -4.26
C ASP A 197 -8.66 -6.67 -4.01
N GLY A 198 -7.78 -6.94 -3.04
CA GLY A 198 -7.41 -8.29 -2.61
C GLY A 198 -6.18 -8.90 -3.30
N GLY A 199 -5.61 -8.21 -4.28
CA GLY A 199 -4.26 -8.55 -4.78
C GLY A 199 -3.19 -8.24 -3.74
N TRP A 200 -2.10 -9.01 -3.71
CA TRP A 200 -0.99 -8.77 -2.79
C TRP A 200 0.36 -9.20 -3.39
N TRP A 201 1.46 -8.62 -2.91
CA TRP A 201 2.83 -9.00 -3.30
C TRP A 201 3.81 -8.82 -2.15
N LEU A 202 4.87 -9.62 -2.13
CA LEU A 202 5.93 -9.57 -1.12
C LEU A 202 7.10 -8.71 -1.60
N VAL A 203 7.67 -7.94 -0.67
CA VAL A 203 8.92 -7.21 -0.86
C VAL A 203 9.81 -7.52 0.34
N SER A 204 10.89 -8.26 0.11
CA SER A 204 11.93 -8.44 1.13
C SER A 204 12.75 -7.17 1.23
N ARG A 205 12.93 -6.62 2.45
CA ARG A 205 13.72 -5.39 2.63
C ARG A 205 15.23 -5.56 2.42
N GLN A 206 15.70 -6.75 2.04
CA GLN A 206 17.11 -7.02 1.73
C GLN A 206 17.57 -6.44 0.39
N GLU A 207 16.66 -5.95 -0.46
CA GLU A 207 17.02 -5.22 -1.68
C GLU A 207 16.78 -3.72 -1.44
N GLU A 208 17.69 -3.10 -0.71
CA GLU A 208 17.89 -1.64 -0.78
C GLU A 208 18.44 -1.30 -2.18
N TRP A 209 17.73 -0.42 -2.90
CA TRP A 209 18.22 0.25 -4.11
C TRP A 209 18.68 1.66 -3.78
#